data_AF-A0A7V9BP85-F1
#
_entry.id   AF-A0A7V9BP85-F1
#
_cell.length_a   1.000
_cell.length_b   1.000
_cell.length_c   1.000
_cell.angle_alpha   90.00
_cell.angle_beta   90.00
_cell.angle_gamma   90.00
#
_symmetry.space_group_name_H-M   'P 1'
#
loop_
_entity.id
_entity.type
_entity.pdbx_description
1 polymer ?
#
loop_
_entity_poly.entity_id
_entity_poly.type
_entity_poly.pdbx_seq_one_letter_code
_entity_poly.pdbx_strand_id
1 'polypeptide(L)'
;MIDRRPYPRRSVHVSERQTIARTEQHGRGMASKVEAATLASSAGVPVLLAAARDATAALATSSDGPVVGTAFRAHGTRLSARRFWLLHAANTEGRLYLDAGAVAAVVGRRRSLLAAGITDVQGEFVAGDVVELAGPDGRLVARGVVGYDAAELPAVIGRSSHELPPEQRREVVHADDLVPLV
;
A
#
# COMPACT_ATOMS: atom_id res chain seq x y z
N MET A 1 35.21 -34.14 6.80
CA MET A 1 35.64 -34.14 5.38
C MET A 1 34.55 -33.44 4.58
N ILE A 2 34.65 -32.13 4.42
CA ILE A 2 33.70 -31.30 3.66
C ILE A 2 34.54 -30.55 2.63
N ASP A 3 34.28 -30.82 1.35
CA ASP A 3 34.98 -30.28 0.18
C ASP A 3 34.65 -28.78 0.02
N ARG A 4 35.68 -27.92 -0.01
CA ARG A 4 35.60 -26.47 -0.24
C ARG A 4 36.12 -26.16 -1.65
N ARG A 5 35.36 -26.48 -2.69
CA ARG A 5 35.68 -25.99 -4.05
C ARG A 5 35.08 -24.60 -4.30
N PRO A 6 35.85 -23.65 -4.84
CA PRO A 6 35.33 -22.33 -5.21
C PRO A 6 34.49 -22.40 -6.49
N TYR A 7 33.33 -21.73 -6.48
CA TYR A 7 32.43 -21.64 -7.63
C TYR A 7 32.98 -20.63 -8.67
N PRO A 8 32.93 -20.91 -9.98
CA PRO A 8 33.41 -19.96 -10.98
C PRO A 8 32.46 -18.77 -11.12
N ARG A 9 33.01 -17.55 -11.01
CA ARG A 9 32.34 -16.31 -11.43
C ARG A 9 32.35 -16.25 -12.96
N ARG A 10 31.18 -16.37 -13.59
CA ARG A 10 31.01 -15.95 -14.99
C ARG A 10 30.55 -14.50 -15.02
N SER A 11 31.47 -13.63 -15.44
CA SER A 11 31.20 -12.26 -15.84
C SER A 11 30.40 -12.30 -17.15
N VAL A 12 29.12 -11.92 -17.12
CA VAL A 12 28.36 -11.72 -18.36
C VAL A 12 28.49 -10.25 -18.75
N HIS A 13 29.25 -10.01 -19.81
CA HIS A 13 29.31 -8.72 -20.51
C HIS A 13 27.96 -8.49 -21.19
N VAL A 14 27.23 -7.44 -20.77
CA VAL A 14 26.04 -6.97 -21.47
C VAL A 14 26.51 -6.09 -22.63
N SER A 15 26.44 -6.60 -23.86
CA SER A 15 26.63 -5.80 -25.07
C SER A 15 25.35 -5.01 -25.34
N GLU A 16 25.42 -3.72 -25.04
CA GLU A 16 24.43 -2.71 -25.38
C GLU A 16 24.49 -2.42 -26.90
N ARG A 17 23.54 -2.94 -27.68
CA ARG A 17 23.17 -2.36 -28.99
C ARG A 17 21.67 -2.44 -29.20
N GLN A 18 21.13 -1.24 -29.35
CA GLN A 18 19.75 -0.87 -29.62
C GLN A 18 19.18 -1.58 -30.87
N THR A 19 17.97 -2.10 -30.72
CA THR A 19 16.98 -2.13 -31.82
C THR A 19 15.64 -1.74 -31.23
N ILE A 20 15.36 -0.43 -31.24
CA ILE A 20 14.07 0.14 -30.88
C ILE A 20 13.21 0.08 -32.14
N ALA A 21 12.29 -0.88 -32.22
CA ALA A 21 11.28 -0.91 -33.26
C ALA A 21 9.95 -1.48 -32.75
N ARG A 22 9.01 -0.56 -32.47
CA ARG A 22 7.55 -0.73 -32.56
C ARG A 22 6.90 -1.87 -31.76
N THR A 23 6.49 -1.59 -30.51
CA THR A 23 5.46 -2.38 -29.81
C THR A 23 4.52 -1.52 -28.96
N GLU A 24 3.93 -0.49 -29.56
CA GLU A 24 3.10 0.52 -28.87
C GLU A 24 1.72 0.01 -28.38
N GLN A 25 1.33 -1.27 -28.60
CA GLN A 25 0.04 -1.81 -28.13
C GLN A 25 0.10 -3.07 -27.24
N HIS A 26 1.27 -3.71 -27.07
CA HIS A 26 1.40 -4.93 -26.26
C HIS A 26 2.09 -4.71 -24.88
N GLY A 27 2.53 -3.48 -24.58
CA GLY A 27 3.30 -3.15 -23.38
C GLY A 27 2.50 -3.02 -22.08
N ARG A 28 1.22 -2.60 -22.12
CA ARG A 28 0.42 -2.38 -20.90
C ARG A 28 0.18 -3.67 -20.11
N GLY A 29 0.05 -4.81 -20.80
CA GLY A 29 -0.23 -6.09 -20.13
C GLY A 29 0.92 -6.62 -19.27
N MET A 30 2.18 -6.40 -19.68
CA MET A 30 3.35 -6.86 -18.92
C MET A 30 3.79 -5.82 -17.89
N ALA A 31 3.73 -4.52 -18.21
CA ALA A 31 4.04 -3.46 -17.27
C ALA A 31 3.19 -3.57 -16.00
N SER A 32 1.86 -3.68 -16.13
CA SER A 32 0.97 -3.82 -14.96
C SER A 32 1.19 -5.13 -14.18
N LYS A 33 1.64 -6.21 -14.82
CA LYS A 33 1.97 -7.47 -14.12
C LYS A 33 3.25 -7.33 -13.29
N VAL A 34 4.27 -6.68 -13.84
CA VAL A 34 5.53 -6.42 -13.14
C VAL A 34 5.30 -5.44 -11.99
N GLU A 35 4.48 -4.41 -12.19
CA GLU A 35 4.09 -3.46 -11.14
C GLU A 35 3.35 -4.16 -10.00
N ALA A 36 2.33 -4.97 -10.31
CA ALA A 36 1.60 -5.75 -9.30
C ALA A 36 2.52 -6.72 -8.54
N ALA A 37 3.44 -7.40 -9.23
CA ALA A 37 4.41 -8.30 -8.61
C ALA A 37 5.38 -7.54 -7.70
N THR A 38 5.84 -6.37 -8.13
CA THR A 38 6.72 -5.50 -7.34
C THR A 38 6.01 -5.04 -6.06
N LEU A 39 4.77 -4.57 -6.18
CA LEU A 39 3.94 -4.09 -5.07
C LEU A 39 3.63 -5.17 -4.03
N ALA A 40 3.25 -6.36 -4.49
CA ALA A 40 3.02 -7.49 -3.59
C ALA A 40 4.33 -7.93 -2.90
N SER A 41 5.46 -7.93 -3.63
CA SER A 41 6.76 -8.30 -3.07
C SER A 41 7.28 -7.31 -2.03
N SER A 42 7.03 -6.01 -2.19
CA SER A 42 7.36 -4.99 -1.17
C SER A 42 6.46 -5.06 0.07
N ALA A 43 5.28 -5.68 -0.05
CA ALA A 43 4.39 -5.98 1.07
C ALA A 43 4.69 -7.35 1.74
N GLY A 44 5.87 -7.93 1.49
CA GLY A 44 6.31 -9.19 2.08
C GLY A 44 5.67 -10.45 1.47
N VAL A 45 5.04 -10.36 0.30
CA VAL A 45 4.43 -11.52 -0.39
C VAL A 45 5.34 -11.97 -1.54
N PRO A 46 5.93 -13.18 -1.50
CA PRO A 46 6.73 -13.67 -2.62
C PRO A 46 5.84 -13.89 -3.85
N VAL A 47 6.31 -13.45 -5.02
CA VAL A 47 5.56 -13.56 -6.28
C VAL A 47 6.37 -14.32 -7.32
N LEU A 48 5.72 -15.26 -8.01
CA LEU A 48 6.24 -15.91 -9.20
C LEU A 48 5.38 -15.52 -10.40
N LEU A 49 5.99 -14.85 -11.38
CA LEU A 49 5.33 -14.49 -12.63
C LEU A 49 5.75 -15.48 -13.72
N ALA A 50 4.80 -16.27 -14.22
CA ALA A 50 5.04 -17.26 -15.27
C ALA A 50 3.88 -17.30 -16.27
N ALA A 51 4.13 -17.86 -17.46
CA ALA A 51 3.06 -18.13 -18.42
C ALA A 51 2.15 -19.24 -17.88
N ALA A 52 0.83 -19.08 -18.03
CA ALA A 52 -0.15 -20.01 -17.45
C ALA A 52 0.03 -21.47 -17.93
N ARG A 53 0.40 -21.67 -19.20
CA ARG A 53 0.69 -23.00 -19.76
C ARG A 53 1.88 -23.71 -19.10
N ASP A 54 2.76 -22.94 -18.46
CA ASP A 54 3.99 -23.45 -17.82
C ASP A 54 3.83 -23.56 -16.29
N ALA A 55 2.60 -23.44 -15.76
CA ALA A 55 2.34 -23.39 -14.32
C ALA A 55 2.94 -24.56 -13.53
N THR A 56 2.85 -25.79 -14.07
CA THR A 56 3.43 -26.98 -13.44
C THR A 56 4.96 -26.88 -13.33
N ALA A 57 5.63 -26.40 -14.38
CA ALA A 57 7.09 -26.23 -14.38
C ALA A 57 7.51 -25.04 -13.51
N ALA A 58 6.69 -23.98 -13.45
CA ALA A 58 6.95 -22.80 -12.63
C ALA A 58 6.92 -23.14 -11.13
N LEU A 59 5.99 -24.01 -10.71
CA LEU A 59 5.83 -24.46 -9.33
C LEU A 59 6.76 -25.62 -8.94
N ALA A 60 7.53 -26.15 -9.88
CA ALA A 60 8.49 -27.22 -9.59
C ALA A 60 9.56 -26.73 -8.60
N THR A 61 9.83 -27.52 -7.56
CA THR A 61 10.85 -27.21 -6.56
C THR A 61 12.25 -27.41 -7.13
N SER A 62 13.09 -26.37 -7.03
CA SER A 62 14.51 -26.40 -7.38
C SER A 62 15.30 -25.60 -6.35
N SER A 63 16.50 -26.09 -6.03
CA SER A 63 17.44 -25.48 -5.09
C SER A 63 17.93 -24.10 -5.54
N ASP A 64 17.90 -23.84 -6.85
CA ASP A 64 18.48 -22.65 -7.49
C ASP A 64 17.44 -21.58 -7.84
N GLY A 65 16.17 -21.77 -7.44
CA GLY A 65 15.05 -20.90 -7.79
C GLY A 65 14.13 -21.51 -8.86
N PRO A 66 13.18 -20.73 -9.42
CA PRO A 66 12.18 -21.27 -10.34
C PRO A 66 12.82 -21.75 -11.64
N VAL A 67 12.35 -22.90 -12.15
CA VAL A 67 12.82 -23.49 -13.42
C VAL A 67 12.37 -22.63 -14.62
N VAL A 68 11.20 -22.00 -14.52
CA VAL A 68 10.64 -21.07 -15.51
C VAL A 68 9.92 -19.91 -14.83
N GLY A 69 9.84 -18.77 -15.53
CA GLY A 69 9.22 -17.55 -15.01
C GLY A 69 10.20 -16.61 -14.32
N THR A 70 9.67 -15.64 -13.57
CA THR A 70 10.44 -14.60 -12.87
C THR A 70 9.97 -14.51 -11.43
N ALA A 71 10.88 -14.74 -10.48
CA ALA A 71 10.60 -14.64 -9.06
C ALA A 71 10.94 -13.25 -8.52
N PHE A 72 10.00 -12.67 -7.78
CA PHE A 72 10.15 -11.44 -7.02
C PHE A 72 10.30 -11.82 -5.55
N ARG A 73 11.48 -11.54 -5.00
CA ARG A 73 11.76 -11.83 -3.59
C ARG A 73 10.99 -10.88 -2.70
N ALA A 74 10.26 -11.45 -1.74
CA ALA A 74 9.62 -10.68 -0.69
C ALA A 74 10.65 -9.84 0.07
N HIS A 75 10.32 -8.59 0.29
CA HIS A 75 11.08 -7.66 1.12
C HIS A 75 10.09 -6.78 1.90
N GLY A 76 10.57 -6.06 2.91
CA GLY A 76 9.71 -5.31 3.82
C GLY A 76 8.98 -6.21 4.82
N THR A 77 8.02 -5.63 5.55
CA THR A 77 7.20 -6.33 6.55
C THR A 77 5.94 -6.86 5.91
N ARG A 78 5.55 -8.11 6.23
CA ARG A 78 4.33 -8.71 5.68
C ARG A 78 3.10 -7.94 6.14
N LEU A 79 2.42 -7.30 5.20
CA LEU A 79 1.14 -6.63 5.45
C LEU A 79 0.01 -7.66 5.53
N SER A 80 -0.99 -7.40 6.37
CA SER A 80 -2.25 -8.15 6.28
C SER A 80 -2.98 -7.78 4.98
N ALA A 81 -3.82 -8.67 4.47
CA ALA A 81 -4.59 -8.44 3.24
C ALA A 81 -5.40 -7.13 3.31
N ARG A 82 -6.02 -6.83 4.47
CA ARG A 82 -6.76 -5.59 4.70
C ARG A 82 -5.87 -4.35 4.58
N ARG A 83 -4.67 -4.37 5.18
CA ARG A 83 -3.74 -3.23 5.12
C ARG A 83 -3.17 -3.04 3.72
N PHE A 84 -2.84 -4.13 3.04
CA PHE A 84 -2.41 -4.11 1.64
C PHE A 84 -3.49 -3.47 0.75
N TRP A 85 -4.74 -3.91 0.90
CA TRP A 85 -5.86 -3.36 0.14
C TRP A 85 -6.04 -1.86 0.39
N LEU A 86 -6.08 -1.43 1.65
CA LEU A 86 -6.19 0.00 2.01
C LEU A 86 -5.07 0.85 1.42
N LEU A 87 -3.85 0.32 1.42
CA LEU A 87 -2.68 1.06 0.99
C LEU A 87 -2.60 1.18 -0.54
N HIS A 88 -3.01 0.13 -1.26
CA HIS A 88 -2.60 -0.05 -2.66
C HIS A 88 -3.73 -0.31 -3.65
N ALA A 89 -4.87 -0.83 -3.20
CA ALA A 89 -5.93 -1.30 -4.09
C ALA A 89 -7.25 -0.53 -3.93
N ALA A 90 -7.46 0.12 -2.79
CA ALA A 90 -8.64 0.95 -2.55
C ALA A 90 -8.54 2.27 -3.32
N ASN A 91 -9.62 2.64 -4.01
CA ASN A 91 -9.82 4.01 -4.47
C ASN A 91 -10.08 4.90 -3.25
N THR A 92 -9.64 6.15 -3.33
CA THR A 92 -9.84 7.15 -2.29
C THR A 92 -10.87 8.16 -2.74
N GLU A 93 -11.95 8.32 -1.98
CA GLU A 93 -13.08 9.19 -2.34
C GLU A 93 -12.97 10.60 -1.74
N GLY A 94 -12.02 10.80 -0.81
CA GLY A 94 -11.78 12.11 -0.21
C GLY A 94 -10.50 12.20 0.60
N ARG A 95 -10.32 13.34 1.25
CA ARG A 95 -9.16 13.69 2.06
C ARG A 95 -9.57 14.42 3.32
N LEU A 96 -8.94 14.05 4.44
CA LEU A 96 -9.01 14.75 5.71
C LEU A 96 -7.66 15.41 6.00
N TYR A 97 -7.68 16.69 6.35
CA TYR A 97 -6.49 17.43 6.76
C TYR A 97 -6.39 17.41 8.28
N LEU A 98 -5.19 17.12 8.78
CA LEU A 98 -4.93 16.85 10.19
C LEU A 98 -4.03 17.92 10.80
N ASP A 99 -4.25 18.23 12.07
CA ASP A 99 -3.27 18.97 12.85
C ASP A 99 -2.03 18.09 13.18
N ALA A 100 -0.97 18.72 13.68
CA ALA A 100 0.27 18.01 14.01
C ALA A 100 0.11 16.96 15.13
N GLY A 101 -0.80 17.19 16.09
CA GLY A 101 -1.09 16.27 17.18
C GLY A 101 -1.80 15.01 16.70
N ALA A 102 -2.76 15.18 15.79
CA ALA A 102 -3.48 14.10 15.12
C ALA A 102 -2.53 13.26 14.26
N VAL A 103 -1.64 13.88 13.49
CA VAL A 103 -0.58 13.16 12.74
C VAL A 103 0.28 12.33 13.69
N ALA A 104 0.75 12.92 14.80
CA ALA A 104 1.57 12.22 15.78
C ALA A 104 0.82 11.05 16.45
N ALA A 105 -0.48 11.20 16.72
CA ALA A 105 -1.32 10.16 17.30
C ALA A 105 -1.53 9.00 16.32
N VAL A 106 -1.87 9.32 15.07
CA VAL A 106 -2.20 8.37 14.00
C VAL A 106 -0.95 7.60 13.53
N VAL A 107 0.09 8.32 13.15
CA VAL A 107 1.31 7.74 12.55
C VAL A 107 2.24 7.19 13.62
N GLY A 108 2.50 7.99 14.66
CA GLY A 108 3.51 7.67 15.67
C GLY A 108 3.02 6.73 16.77
N ARG A 109 1.73 6.79 17.14
CA ARG A 109 1.17 6.03 18.28
C ARG A 109 0.08 5.04 17.87
N ARG A 110 -0.28 4.99 16.59
CA ARG A 110 -1.33 4.12 16.04
C ARG A 110 -2.64 4.23 16.82
N ARG A 111 -3.05 5.46 17.11
CA ARG A 111 -4.36 5.79 17.69
C ARG A 111 -5.37 6.09 16.60
N SER A 112 -6.64 5.96 16.94
CA SER A 112 -7.74 6.37 16.08
C SER A 112 -7.76 7.87 15.90
N LEU A 113 -8.29 8.31 14.76
CA LEU A 113 -8.50 9.71 14.46
C LEU A 113 -9.83 10.17 15.08
N LEU A 114 -9.78 11.24 15.87
CA LEU A 114 -10.95 11.92 16.41
C LEU A 114 -11.21 13.21 15.62
N ALA A 115 -12.47 13.67 15.62
CA ALA A 115 -12.88 14.90 14.94
C ALA A 115 -12.11 16.14 15.43
N ALA A 116 -11.69 16.16 16.70
CA ALA A 116 -10.90 17.22 17.31
C ALA A 116 -9.57 17.50 16.57
N GLY A 117 -9.00 16.47 15.95
CA GLY A 117 -7.70 16.54 15.27
C GLY A 117 -7.76 16.84 13.78
N ILE A 118 -8.97 17.03 13.23
CA ILE A 118 -9.20 17.33 11.82
C ILE A 118 -9.31 18.85 11.68
N THR A 119 -8.66 19.41 10.67
CA THR A 119 -8.68 20.85 10.39
C THR A 119 -9.51 21.19 9.16
N ASP A 120 -9.64 20.26 8.21
CA ASP A 120 -10.41 20.45 6.99
C ASP A 120 -10.80 19.11 6.33
N VAL A 121 -11.80 19.13 5.45
CA VAL A 121 -12.32 17.97 4.71
C VAL A 121 -12.52 18.30 3.23
N GLN A 122 -12.15 17.39 2.35
CA GLN A 122 -12.32 17.52 0.91
C GLN A 122 -12.86 16.22 0.29
N GLY A 123 -13.75 16.36 -0.69
CA GLY A 123 -14.35 15.25 -1.43
C GLY A 123 -15.77 14.94 -0.97
N GLU A 124 -16.39 13.96 -1.62
CA GLU A 124 -17.73 13.47 -1.30
C GLU A 124 -17.60 11.99 -0.98
N PHE A 125 -17.80 11.63 0.29
CA PHE A 125 -17.65 10.27 0.77
C PHE A 125 -18.69 9.98 1.86
N VAL A 126 -18.99 8.70 2.04
CA VAL A 126 -19.85 8.19 3.10
C VAL A 126 -19.07 7.29 4.05
N ALA A 127 -19.64 7.02 5.22
CA ALA A 127 -19.06 6.07 6.15
C ALA A 127 -18.82 4.70 5.48
N GLY A 128 -17.60 4.17 5.61
CA GLY A 128 -17.13 2.96 4.94
C GLY A 128 -16.22 3.22 3.74
N ASP A 129 -16.16 4.44 3.23
CA ASP A 129 -15.25 4.80 2.14
C ASP A 129 -13.81 4.99 2.65
N VAL A 130 -12.85 4.85 1.72
CA VAL A 130 -11.43 5.08 2.02
C VAL A 130 -11.09 6.53 1.73
N VAL A 131 -10.44 7.17 2.70
CA VAL A 131 -9.99 8.56 2.61
C VAL A 131 -8.49 8.67 2.84
N GLU A 132 -7.91 9.69 2.23
CA GLU A 132 -6.52 10.08 2.48
C GLU A 132 -6.41 10.97 3.72
N LEU A 133 -5.34 10.80 4.48
CA LEU A 133 -5.04 11.60 5.66
C LEU A 133 -3.80 12.44 5.34
N ALA A 134 -3.97 13.76 5.34
CA ALA A 134 -2.91 14.72 5.03
C ALA A 134 -2.49 15.50 6.28
N GLY A 135 -1.19 15.70 6.47
CA GLY A 135 -0.67 16.53 7.55
C GLY A 135 -0.80 18.04 7.28
N PRO A 136 -0.35 18.89 8.21
CA PRO A 136 -0.41 20.36 8.07
C PRO A 136 0.36 20.91 6.86
N ASP A 137 1.36 20.17 6.37
CA ASP A 137 2.15 20.50 5.19
C ASP A 137 1.51 20.00 3.87
N GLY A 138 0.31 19.43 3.95
CA GLY A 138 -0.43 18.85 2.84
C GLY A 138 0.09 17.49 2.38
N ARG A 139 1.13 16.93 3.01
CA ARG A 139 1.67 15.62 2.64
C ARG A 139 0.75 14.51 3.15
N LEU A 140 0.58 13.48 2.32
CA LEU A 140 -0.15 12.29 2.73
C LEU A 140 0.66 11.51 3.76
N VAL A 141 0.03 11.23 4.90
CA VAL A 141 0.65 10.53 6.03
C VAL A 141 0.01 9.17 6.31
N ALA A 142 -1.24 8.98 5.89
CA ALA A 142 -1.97 7.73 6.09
C ALA A 142 -3.16 7.61 5.12
N ARG A 143 -3.73 6.41 5.06
CA ARG A 143 -5.06 6.13 4.51
C ARG A 143 -5.91 5.41 5.55
N GLY A 144 -7.22 5.56 5.49
CA GLY A 144 -8.10 4.75 6.32
C GLY A 144 -9.56 4.77 5.91
N VAL A 145 -10.34 3.90 6.55
CA VAL A 145 -11.80 3.82 6.36
C VAL A 145 -12.48 4.84 7.25
N VAL A 146 -13.27 5.72 6.66
CA VAL A 146 -13.96 6.79 7.39
C VAL A 146 -15.25 6.27 8.03
N GLY A 147 -15.54 6.73 9.25
CA GLY A 147 -16.75 6.38 10.02
C GLY A 147 -17.87 7.42 9.95
N TYR A 148 -17.72 8.45 9.12
CA TYR A 148 -18.65 9.57 8.95
C TYR A 148 -18.85 9.87 7.49
N ASP A 149 -20.03 10.40 7.18
CA ASP A 149 -20.25 11.01 5.88
C ASP A 149 -19.58 12.39 5.84
N ALA A 150 -19.09 12.79 4.67
CA ALA A 150 -18.45 14.08 4.48
C ALA A 150 -19.35 15.25 4.92
N ALA A 151 -20.67 15.11 4.73
CA ALA A 151 -21.67 16.11 5.12
C ALA A 151 -21.85 16.25 6.64
N GLU A 152 -21.51 15.23 7.43
CA GLU A 152 -21.63 15.27 8.90
C GLU A 152 -20.41 15.93 9.56
N LEU A 153 -19.24 15.83 8.94
CA LEU A 153 -17.97 16.24 9.53
C LEU A 153 -17.88 17.73 9.89
N PRO A 154 -18.36 18.69 9.08
CA PRO A 154 -18.27 20.11 9.41
C PRO A 154 -18.89 20.49 10.76
N ALA A 155 -19.89 19.75 11.24
CA ALA A 155 -20.55 20.02 12.53
C ALA A 155 -19.77 19.52 13.76
N VAL A 156 -18.80 18.63 13.56
CA VAL A 156 -18.05 17.94 14.63
C VAL A 156 -16.54 18.24 14.59
N ILE A 157 -16.01 18.68 13.46
CA ILE A 157 -14.59 19.04 13.28
C ILE A 157 -14.14 20.07 14.33
N GLY A 158 -12.94 19.86 14.87
CA GLY A 158 -12.30 20.75 15.86
C GLY A 158 -12.93 20.70 17.26
N ARG A 159 -14.02 19.95 17.47
CA ARG A 159 -14.67 19.80 18.78
C ARG A 159 -14.10 18.61 19.52
N SER A 160 -13.95 18.75 20.84
CA SER A 160 -13.54 17.63 21.68
C SER A 160 -14.69 16.63 21.84
N SER A 161 -14.39 15.34 22.02
CA SER A 161 -15.42 14.31 22.21
C SER A 161 -16.37 14.63 23.38
N HIS A 162 -15.92 15.34 24.42
CA HIS A 162 -16.75 15.73 25.56
C HIS A 162 -17.82 16.79 25.21
N GLU A 163 -17.56 17.63 24.21
CA GLU A 163 -18.47 18.66 23.71
C GLU A 163 -19.52 18.10 22.74
N LEU A 164 -19.35 16.86 22.30
CA LEU A 164 -20.25 16.19 21.36
C LEU A 164 -21.30 15.36 22.11
N PRO A 165 -22.53 15.26 21.58
CA PRO A 165 -23.50 14.26 22.02
C PRO A 165 -22.92 12.84 21.95
N PRO A 166 -23.26 11.92 22.86
CA PRO A 166 -22.71 10.56 22.90
C PRO A 166 -22.67 9.84 21.54
N GLU A 167 -23.71 9.99 20.74
CA GLU A 167 -23.87 9.45 19.39
C GLU A 167 -22.86 9.98 18.36
N GLN A 168 -22.26 11.15 18.62
CA GLN A 168 -21.26 11.81 17.77
C GLN A 168 -19.84 11.69 18.33
N ARG A 169 -19.62 10.94 19.43
CA ARG A 169 -18.28 10.72 20.03
C ARG A 169 -17.49 9.60 19.38
N ARG A 170 -18.01 9.00 18.31
CA ARG A 170 -17.33 7.92 17.60
C ARG A 170 -16.07 8.45 16.90
N GLU A 171 -15.14 7.54 16.64
CA GLU A 171 -13.90 7.86 15.96
C GLU A 171 -14.19 8.14 14.48
N VAL A 172 -13.47 9.10 13.88
CA VAL A 172 -13.59 9.41 12.46
C VAL A 172 -12.91 8.33 11.62
N VAL A 173 -11.77 7.81 12.08
CA VAL A 173 -11.12 6.63 11.50
C VAL A 173 -10.59 5.78 12.65
N HIS A 174 -11.01 4.52 12.73
CA HIS A 174 -10.55 3.61 13.77
C HIS A 174 -9.09 3.18 13.53
N ALA A 175 -8.31 2.97 14.59
CA ALA A 175 -6.89 2.62 14.51
C ALA A 175 -6.58 1.35 13.68
N ASP A 176 -7.49 0.38 13.69
CA ASP A 176 -7.36 -0.85 12.89
C ASP A 176 -7.67 -0.65 11.41
N ASP A 177 -8.42 0.40 11.10
CA ASP A 177 -8.79 0.79 9.74
C ASP A 177 -7.88 1.87 9.18
N LEU A 178 -6.71 2.01 9.79
CA LEU A 178 -5.71 3.00 9.44
C LEU A 178 -4.38 2.36 9.05
N VAL A 179 -3.82 2.83 7.95
CA VAL A 179 -2.49 2.44 7.46
C VAL A 179 -1.64 3.69 7.20
N PRO A 180 -0.56 3.91 7.98
CA PRO A 180 0.39 4.98 7.70
C PRO A 180 1.13 4.77 6.37
N LEU A 181 1.41 5.87 5.67
CA LEU A 181 2.30 5.92 4.51
C LEU A 181 3.70 6.26 5.06
N VAL A 182 4.53 5.24 5.25
CA VAL A 182 5.94 5.39 5.63
C VAL A 182 6.82 5.47 4.40
#